data_AF-A0AAV3PKI6-F1
#
_entry.id   AF-A0AAV3PKI6-F1
#
_cell.length_a   1.000
_cell.length_b   1.000
_cell.length_c   1.000
_cell.angle_alpha   90.00
_cell.angle_beta   90.00
_cell.angle_gamma   90.00
#
_symmetry.space_group_name_H-M   'P 1'
#
loop_
_entity.id
_entity.type
_entity.pdbx_description
1 polymer ?
#
loop_
_entity_poly.entity_id
_entity_poly.type
_entity_poly.pdbx_seq_one_letter_code
_entity_poly.pdbx_strand_id
1 'polypeptide(L)'
;MAHTTCELVWLKQLLGELSFQQSTPMDLFCDNQVVVHIASNPIFHERIKHIEVDCHFVRDKLQENTIHTFHVRFEDQLADLFTKCLGGNQVLILCNKLGSYDMSAPI
;
A
#
# COMPACT_ATOMS: atom_id res chain seq x y z
N MET A 1 -5.37 -1.82 3.62
CA MET A 1 -4.74 -2.49 2.47
C MET A 1 -5.75 -2.94 1.44
N ALA A 2 -6.84 -3.65 1.79
CA ALA A 2 -7.85 -4.07 0.81
C ALA A 2 -8.39 -2.93 -0.06
N HIS A 3 -8.69 -1.77 0.52
CA HIS A 3 -9.07 -0.56 -0.24
C HIS A 3 -7.99 -0.16 -1.26
N THR A 4 -6.74 -0.02 -0.82
CA THR A 4 -5.61 0.32 -1.71
C THR A 4 -5.42 -0.74 -2.81
N THR A 5 -5.58 -2.02 -2.49
CA THR A 5 -5.55 -3.11 -3.48
C THR A 5 -6.70 -2.97 -4.49
N CYS A 6 -7.89 -2.59 -4.06
CA CYS A 6 -9.03 -2.34 -4.95
C CYS A 6 -8.73 -1.19 -5.91
N GLU A 7 -8.22 -0.06 -5.40
CA GLU A 7 -7.79 1.09 -6.21
C GLU A 7 -6.71 0.70 -7.22
N LEU A 8 -5.73 -0.10 -6.81
CA LEU A 8 -4.69 -0.59 -7.71
C LEU A 8 -5.28 -1.47 -8.83
N VAL A 9 -6.16 -2.42 -8.49
CA VAL A 9 -6.84 -3.26 -9.49
C VAL A 9 -7.62 -2.39 -10.49
N TRP A 10 -8.36 -1.40 -9.99
CA TRP A 10 -9.10 -0.46 -10.82
C TRP A 10 -8.17 0.36 -11.72
N LEU A 11 -7.08 0.90 -11.18
CA LEU A 11 -6.07 1.65 -11.96
C LEU A 11 -5.45 0.79 -13.05
N LYS A 12 -5.12 -0.48 -12.77
CA LYS A 12 -4.58 -1.40 -13.78
C LYS A 12 -5.57 -1.65 -14.91
N GLN A 13 -6.85 -1.79 -14.59
CA GLN A 13 -7.91 -1.93 -15.59
C GLN A 13 -8.03 -0.65 -16.43
N LEU A 14 -8.09 0.51 -15.79
CA LEU A 14 -8.17 1.81 -16.45
C LEU A 14 -6.98 2.04 -17.39
N LEU A 15 -5.76 1.75 -16.94
CA LEU A 15 -4.56 1.83 -17.77
C LEU A 15 -4.65 0.89 -18.98
N GLY A 16 -5.19 -0.31 -18.80
CA GLY A 16 -5.46 -1.25 -19.89
C GLY A 16 -6.43 -0.70 -20.93
N GLU A 17 -7.52 -0.07 -20.51
CA GLU A 17 -8.49 0.59 -21.40
C GLU A 17 -7.86 1.76 -22.17
N LEU A 18 -6.94 2.49 -21.53
CA LEU A 18 -6.15 3.55 -22.15
C LEU A 18 -4.99 3.02 -23.03
N SER A 19 -4.95 1.71 -23.29
CA SER A 19 -3.91 1.04 -24.09
C SER A 19 -2.50 1.06 -23.46
N PHE A 20 -2.39 1.32 -22.16
CA PHE A 20 -1.18 1.11 -21.38
C PHE A 20 -1.19 -0.28 -20.76
N GLN A 21 -0.62 -1.27 -21.45
CA GLN A 21 -0.52 -2.62 -20.93
C GLN A 21 0.54 -2.73 -19.83
N GLN A 22 0.10 -2.83 -18.57
CA GLN A 22 0.97 -3.24 -17.45
C GLN A 22 1.01 -4.76 -17.34
N SER A 23 2.06 -5.37 -17.92
CA SER A 23 2.32 -6.80 -17.79
C SER A 23 2.87 -7.18 -16.41
N THR A 24 3.40 -6.23 -15.65
CA THR A 24 4.00 -6.48 -14.34
C THR A 24 2.96 -6.34 -13.22
N PRO A 25 3.15 -7.03 -12.08
CA PRO A 25 2.43 -6.75 -10.85
C PRO A 25 2.71 -5.32 -10.39
N MET A 26 1.74 -4.68 -9.70
CA MET A 26 1.96 -3.37 -9.08
C MET A 26 2.53 -3.51 -7.68
N ASP A 27 3.53 -2.71 -7.35
CA ASP A 27 4.18 -2.74 -6.04
C ASP A 27 3.38 -1.94 -5.00
N LEU A 28 3.02 -2.58 -3.90
CA LEU A 28 2.31 -2.02 -2.77
C LEU A 28 3.21 -2.03 -1.52
N PHE A 29 3.67 -0.85 -1.12
CA PHE A 29 4.51 -0.66 0.06
C PHE A 29 3.66 -0.47 1.32
N CYS A 30 3.83 -1.34 2.32
CA CYS A 30 3.02 -1.34 3.54
C CYS A 30 3.81 -1.66 4.82
N ASP A 31 3.39 -1.05 5.93
CA ASP A 31 3.93 -1.31 7.27
C ASP A 31 3.27 -2.51 7.96
N ASN A 32 2.04 -2.83 7.55
CA ASN A 32 1.23 -3.85 8.20
C ASN A 32 1.48 -5.27 7.66
N GLN A 33 2.54 -5.92 8.16
CA GLN A 33 2.84 -7.33 7.89
C GLN A 33 1.74 -8.30 8.33
N VAL A 34 0.91 -7.90 9.30
CA VAL A 34 -0.11 -8.77 9.91
C VAL A 34 -1.12 -9.23 8.87
N VAL A 35 -1.54 -8.37 7.96
CA VAL A 35 -2.50 -8.74 6.90
C VAL A 35 -1.89 -9.73 5.89
N VAL A 36 -0.59 -9.62 5.61
CA VAL A 36 0.15 -10.58 4.75
C VAL A 36 0.26 -11.95 5.45
N HIS A 37 0.55 -11.95 6.75
CA HIS A 37 0.66 -13.18 7.54
C HIS A 37 -0.70 -13.82 7.89
N ILE A 38 -1.75 -13.03 8.13
CA ILE A 38 -3.12 -13.52 8.38
C ILE A 38 -3.71 -14.14 7.11
N ALA A 39 -3.47 -13.54 5.94
CA ALA A 39 -3.76 -14.18 4.65
C ALA A 39 -3.15 -15.61 4.56
N SER A 40 -2.05 -15.87 5.25
CA SER A 40 -1.34 -17.15 5.19
C SER A 40 -1.86 -18.20 6.20
N ASN A 41 -2.70 -17.84 7.18
CA ASN A 41 -3.11 -18.73 8.28
C ASN A 41 -4.64 -18.79 8.46
N PRO A 42 -5.31 -19.88 8.03
CA PRO A 42 -6.78 -20.00 8.06
C PRO A 42 -7.38 -20.31 9.45
N ILE A 43 -6.59 -20.32 10.53
CA ILE A 43 -7.00 -20.89 11.85
C ILE A 43 -7.74 -19.87 12.77
N PHE A 44 -7.88 -18.60 12.37
CA PHE A 44 -8.62 -17.63 13.20
C PHE A 44 -10.12 -17.64 12.90
N HIS A 45 -10.82 -18.58 13.52
CA HIS A 45 -12.28 -18.70 13.44
C HIS A 45 -13.05 -17.60 14.22
N GLU A 46 -14.15 -17.18 13.59
CA GLU A 46 -15.39 -16.59 14.14
C GLU A 46 -15.48 -15.11 14.56
N ARG A 47 -14.40 -14.39 14.89
CA ARG A 47 -14.54 -12.99 15.39
C ARG A 47 -14.33 -11.87 14.37
N ILE A 48 -13.94 -12.16 13.13
CA ILE A 48 -13.43 -11.13 12.22
C ILE A 48 -13.83 -11.31 10.74
N LYS A 49 -15.11 -11.58 10.46
CA LYS A 49 -15.60 -11.78 9.08
C LYS A 49 -15.19 -10.68 8.09
N HIS A 50 -15.21 -9.40 8.47
CA HIS A 50 -14.82 -8.31 7.56
C HIS A 50 -13.32 -8.24 7.28
N ILE A 51 -12.47 -8.44 8.30
CA ILE A 51 -11.01 -8.46 8.10
C ILE A 51 -10.62 -9.72 7.33
N GLU A 52 -11.33 -10.82 7.55
CA GLU A 52 -11.12 -12.06 6.80
C GLU A 52 -11.40 -11.88 5.31
N VAL A 53 -12.51 -11.25 4.93
CA VAL A 53 -12.83 -10.92 3.52
C VAL A 53 -11.77 -10.00 2.90
N ASP A 54 -11.38 -8.94 3.60
CA ASP A 54 -10.35 -8.00 3.15
C ASP A 54 -8.97 -8.69 3.00
N CYS A 55 -8.61 -9.58 3.92
CA CYS A 55 -7.37 -10.35 3.85
C CYS A 55 -7.39 -11.37 2.70
N HIS A 56 -8.50 -12.09 2.52
CA HIS A 56 -8.66 -13.03 1.40
C HIS A 56 -8.55 -12.31 0.06
N PHE A 57 -9.23 -11.17 -0.10
CA PHE A 57 -9.14 -10.37 -1.31
C PHE A 57 -7.69 -9.95 -1.63
N VAL A 58 -6.96 -9.41 -0.65
CA VAL A 58 -5.55 -9.02 -0.83
C VAL A 58 -4.69 -10.24 -1.17
N ARG A 59 -4.92 -11.38 -0.52
CA ARG A 59 -4.21 -12.63 -0.80
C ARG A 59 -4.45 -13.13 -2.22
N ASP A 60 -5.69 -13.12 -2.66
CA ASP A 60 -6.06 -13.59 -3.99
C ASP A 60 -5.36 -12.72 -5.04
N LYS A 61 -5.28 -11.40 -4.83
CA LYS A 61 -4.54 -10.49 -5.74
C LYS A 61 -3.03 -10.65 -5.70
N LEU A 62 -2.46 -11.11 -4.59
CA LEU A 62 -1.05 -11.53 -4.52
C LEU A 62 -0.83 -12.84 -5.30
N GLN A 63 -1.71 -13.84 -5.13
CA GLN A 63 -1.62 -15.14 -5.81
C GLN A 63 -1.84 -15.03 -7.32
N GLU A 64 -2.71 -14.13 -7.76
CA GLU A 64 -2.93 -13.80 -9.17
C GLU A 64 -1.76 -13.00 -9.80
N ASN A 65 -0.72 -12.65 -9.04
CA ASN A 65 0.34 -11.73 -9.47
C ASN A 65 -0.21 -10.38 -9.97
N THR A 66 -1.32 -9.91 -9.42
CA THR A 66 -1.86 -8.58 -9.75
C THR A 66 -1.10 -7.48 -9.01
N ILE A 67 -0.75 -7.75 -7.75
CA ILE A 67 0.07 -6.88 -6.90
C ILE A 67 1.22 -7.66 -6.28
N HIS A 68 2.27 -6.96 -5.89
CA HIS A 68 3.32 -7.41 -4.99
C HIS A 68 3.33 -6.52 -3.76
N THR A 69 3.61 -7.07 -2.58
CA THR A 69 3.73 -6.28 -1.35
C THR A 69 5.16 -6.23 -0.86
N PHE A 70 5.57 -5.05 -0.42
CA PHE A 70 6.88 -4.81 0.19
C PHE A 70 6.70 -4.20 1.56
N HIS A 71 7.40 -4.76 2.55
CA HIS A 71 7.38 -4.20 3.88
C HIS A 71 8.18 -2.90 3.92
N VAL A 72 7.58 -1.84 4.47
CA VAL A 72 8.25 -0.59 4.80
C VAL A 72 8.09 -0.33 6.28
N ARG A 73 9.16 0.12 6.93
CA ARG A 73 9.08 0.50 8.35
C ARG A 73 8.11 1.67 8.50
N PHE A 74 7.41 1.74 9.63
CA PHE A 74 6.47 2.83 9.91
C PHE A 74 7.09 4.22 9.71
N GLU A 75 8.31 4.41 10.23
CA GLU A 75 9.09 5.67 10.11
C GLU A 75 9.46 6.03 8.66
N ASP A 76 9.34 5.07 7.75
CA ASP A 76 9.74 5.17 6.35
C ASP A 76 8.53 5.25 5.40
N GLN A 77 7.30 5.15 5.94
CA GLN A 77 6.09 5.04 5.15
C GLN A 77 5.64 6.42 4.64
N LEU A 78 5.97 6.72 3.38
CA LEU A 78 5.66 8.02 2.76
C LEU A 78 4.16 8.36 2.78
N ALA A 79 3.28 7.36 2.72
CA ALA A 79 1.84 7.56 2.79
C ALA A 79 1.39 8.19 4.11
N ASP A 80 2.15 8.03 5.20
CA ASP A 80 1.82 8.59 6.50
C ASP A 80 1.88 10.12 6.50
N LEU A 81 2.71 10.71 5.63
CA LEU A 81 2.78 12.16 5.43
C LEU A 81 1.41 12.75 5.04
N PHE A 82 0.60 12.00 4.30
CA PHE A 82 -0.69 12.44 3.78
C PHE A 82 -1.89 11.93 4.57
N THR A 83 -1.69 10.95 5.46
CA THR A 83 -2.78 10.24 6.13
C THR A 83 -2.77 10.37 7.65
N LYS A 84 -1.65 10.82 8.24
CA LYS A 84 -1.48 10.92 9.70
C LYS A 84 -0.96 12.31 10.09
N CYS A 85 -1.29 12.73 11.31
CA CYS A 85 -0.66 13.88 11.94
C CYS A 85 0.68 13.43 12.55
N LEU A 86 1.79 13.74 11.89
CA LEU A 86 3.14 13.37 12.31
C LEU A 86 3.85 14.51 13.04
N GLY A 87 4.81 14.17 13.92
CA GLY A 87 5.68 15.17 14.55
C GLY A 87 6.63 15.83 13.53
N GLY A 88 7.03 17.09 13.78
CA GLY A 88 7.81 17.88 12.82
C GLY A 88 9.08 17.21 12.30
N ASN A 89 9.82 16.50 13.15
CA ASN A 89 11.02 15.75 12.72
C ASN A 89 10.68 14.62 11.73
N GLN A 90 9.59 13.89 11.98
CA GLN A 90 9.15 12.81 11.12
C GLN A 90 8.65 13.35 9.76
N VAL A 91 7.95 14.48 9.77
CA VAL A 91 7.55 15.18 8.54
C VAL A 91 8.79 15.56 7.73
N LEU A 92 9.81 16.16 8.35
CA LEU A 92 11.04 16.56 7.66
C LEU A 92 11.74 15.35 7.01
N ILE A 93 11.85 14.23 7.72
CA ILE A 93 12.45 12.99 7.20
C ILE A 93 11.67 12.49 5.98
N LEU A 94 10.34 12.39 6.07
CA LEU A 94 9.50 11.90 4.98
C LEU A 94 9.48 12.87 3.78
N CYS A 95 9.47 14.17 4.02
CA CYS A 95 9.59 15.21 2.99
C CYS A 95 10.90 15.07 2.21
N ASN A 96 12.03 14.96 2.91
CA ASN A 96 13.33 14.74 2.28
C ASN A 96 13.37 13.44 1.47
N LYS A 97 12.78 12.36 2.00
CA LYS A 97 12.68 11.07 1.31
C LYS A 97 11.77 11.12 0.07
N LEU A 98 10.70 11.91 0.12
CA LEU A 98 9.79 12.14 -1.02
C LEU A 98 10.47 12.97 -2.12
N GLY A 99 11.59 13.64 -1.81
CA GLY A 99 12.24 14.59 -2.70
C GLY A 99 11.47 15.91 -2.78
N SER A 100 10.72 16.26 -1.73
CA SER A 100 10.00 17.53 -1.69
C SER A 100 10.99 18.69 -1.75
N TYR A 101 10.82 19.56 -2.73
CA TYR A 101 11.60 20.78 -2.85
C TYR A 101 10.82 21.96 -2.26
N ASP A 102 11.48 22.73 -1.40
CA ASP A 102 10.92 23.99 -0.93
C ASP A 102 11.04 25.04 -2.04
N MET A 103 9.91 25.29 -2.72
CA MET A 103 9.83 26.32 -3.76
C MET A 103 10.07 27.74 -3.23
N SER A 104 10.04 27.95 -1.90
CA SER A 104 10.33 29.23 -1.26
C SER A 104 11.75 29.35 -0.71
N ALA A 105 12.57 28.30 -0.81
CA ALA A 105 13.98 28.37 -0.40
C ALA A 105 14.75 29.31 -1.35
N PRO A 106 15.54 30.25 -0.82
CA PRO A 106 16.37 31.12 -1.65
C PRO A 106 17.39 30.29 -2.42
N ILE A 107 17.52 30.59 -3.73
CA ILE A 107 18.51 30.02 -4.66
C ILE A 107 19.92 30.44 -4.25
#